data_AF-A0A520GTT1-F1
#
_entry.id   AF-A0A520GTT1-F1
#
_cell.length_a   1.000
_cell.length_b   1.000
_cell.length_c   1.000
_cell.angle_alpha   90.00
_cell.angle_beta   90.00
_cell.angle_gamma   90.00
#
_symmetry.space_group_name_H-M   'P 1'
#
loop_
_entity.id
_entity.type
_entity.pdbx_description
1 polymer ?
#
loop_
_entity_poly.entity_id
_entity_poly.type
_entity_poly.pdbx_seq_one_letter_code
_entity_poly.pdbx_strand_id
1 'polypeptide(L)' 'MNVDLFDFDLPAERIALHPAAPRDAARMLVLDGDATADRIVGDLPASLRAGDCLVFN' A
#
# COMPACT_ATOMS: atom_id res chain seq x y z
N MET A 1 5.29 -19.98 18.36
CA MET A 1 5.34 -18.78 17.50
C MET A 1 5.08 -17.59 18.39
N ASN A 2 5.97 -16.60 18.42
CA ASN A 2 5.76 -15.38 19.21
C ASN A 2 5.06 -14.35 18.31
N VAL A 3 3.80 -14.03 18.62
CA VAL A 3 2.98 -13.12 17.83
C VAL A 3 3.29 -11.65 18.13
N ASP A 4 3.88 -11.36 19.29
CA ASP A 4 4.19 -10.00 19.74
C ASP A 4 5.25 -9.32 18.87
N LEU A 5 6.02 -10.10 18.11
CA LEU A 5 6.99 -9.60 17.14
C LEU A 5 6.36 -8.83 15.97
N PHE A 6 5.03 -8.90 15.82
CA PHE A 6 4.28 -8.26 14.75
C PHE A 6 3.32 -7.18 15.27
N ASP A 7 3.38 -6.87 16.57
CA ASP A 7 2.51 -5.86 17.18
C ASP A 7 3.02 -4.44 16.91
N PHE A 8 2.09 -3.49 16.74
CA PHE A 8 2.41 -2.07 16.52
C PHE A 8 1.26 -1.17 16.97
N ASP A 9 1.59 0.05 17.38
CA ASP A 9 0.58 1.05 17.74
C ASP A 9 -0.21 1.49 16.50
N LEU A 10 -1.48 1.10 16.43
CA LEU A 10 -2.42 1.52 15.40
C LEU A 10 -3.53 2.39 16.00
N PRO A 11 -3.43 3.73 15.89
CA PRO A 11 -4.51 4.62 16.28
C PRO A 11 -5.80 4.30 15.51
N ALA A 12 -6.93 4.22 16.21
CA ALA A 12 -8.21 3.81 15.65
C ALA A 12 -8.67 4.71 14.49
N GLU A 13 -8.35 6.00 14.55
CA GLU A 13 -8.66 6.99 13.53
C GLU A 13 -7.91 6.76 12.19
N ARG A 14 -6.86 5.93 12.19
CA ARG A 14 -6.13 5.54 10.96
C ARG A 14 -6.76 4.33 10.27
N ILE A 15 -7.79 3.72 10.86
CA ILE A 15 -8.55 2.62 10.25
C ILE A 15 -9.65 3.24 9.39
N ALA A 16 -9.53 3.09 8.08
CA ALA A 16 -10.52 3.60 7.15
C ALA A 16 -11.88 2.90 7.34
N LEU A 17 -12.94 3.68 7.58
CA LEU A 17 -14.32 3.18 7.66
C LEU A 17 -14.99 3.09 6.28
N HIS A 18 -14.48 3.85 5.32
CA HIS A 18 -14.95 3.90 3.94
C HIS A 18 -13.75 3.96 2.99
N PRO A 19 -13.90 3.44 1.75
CA PRO A 19 -12.85 3.54 0.75
C PRO A 19 -12.64 5.00 0.30
N ALA A 20 -11.46 5.29 -0.25
CA ALA A 20 -11.23 6.54 -0.97
C ALA A 20 -12.14 6.62 -2.22
N ALA A 21 -12.55 7.84 -2.56
CA ALA A 21 -13.35 8.13 -3.76
C ALA A 21 -12.72 9.31 -4.54
N PRO A 22 -12.21 9.08 -5.77
CA PRO A 22 -12.17 7.81 -6.51
C PRO A 22 -11.23 6.77 -5.88
N ARG A 23 -11.41 5.48 -6.24
CA ARG A 23 -10.73 4.34 -5.58
C ARG A 23 -9.21 4.38 -5.71
N ASP A 24 -8.70 4.87 -6.84
CA ASP A 24 -7.29 5.01 -7.16
C ASP A 24 -6.59 6.20 -6.47
N ALA A 25 -7.36 7.09 -5.82
CA ALA A 25 -6.81 8.15 -4.97
C ALA A 25 -6.33 7.65 -3.60
N ALA A 26 -6.51 6.37 -3.29
CA ALA A 26 -5.93 5.77 -2.09
C ALA A 26 -4.40 5.89 -2.10
N ARG A 27 -3.79 6.12 -0.92
CA ARG A 27 -2.34 6.12 -0.77
C ARG A 27 -1.75 4.73 -1.02
N MET A 28 -0.59 4.70 -1.64
CA MET A 28 0.22 3.51 -1.90
C MET A 28 1.63 3.77 -1.37
N LEU A 29 2.06 2.98 -0.40
CA LEU A 29 3.43 3.02 0.11
C LEU A 29 4.29 2.05 -0.70
N VAL A 30 5.31 2.57 -1.38
CA VAL A 30 6.28 1.77 -2.13
C VAL A 30 7.51 1.54 -1.25
N LEU A 31 7.82 0.27 -1.00
CA LEU A 31 9.03 -0.18 -0.30
C LEU A 31 9.99 -0.76 -1.33
N ASP A 32 11.16 -0.14 -1.49
CA ASP A 32 12.23 -0.56 -2.41
C ASP A 32 13.56 -0.69 -1.64
N GLY A 33 13.73 -1.85 -0.98
CA GLY A 33 14.83 -2.07 -0.04
C GLY A 33 14.76 -1.06 1.11
N ASP A 34 15.79 -0.21 1.22
CA ASP A 34 15.87 0.85 2.23
C ASP A 34 15.12 2.14 1.83
N ALA A 35 14.71 2.25 0.56
CA ALA A 35 13.95 3.41 0.09
C ALA A 35 12.45 3.22 0.34
N THR A 36 11.81 4.28 0.86
CA THR A 36 10.36 4.33 1.06
C THR A 36 9.80 5.55 0.35
N ALA A 37 8.73 5.36 -0.43
CA ALA A 37 8.07 6.44 -1.13
C ALA A 37 6.55 6.39 -0.98
N ASP A 38 5.97 7.54 -0.63
CA ASP A 38 4.52 7.75 -0.69
C ASP A 38 4.08 8.05 -2.13
N ARG A 39 3.07 7.32 -2.61
CA ARG A 39 2.41 7.51 -3.90
C ARG A 39 0.89 7.35 -3.76
N ILE A 40 0.16 7.44 -4.87
CA ILE A 40 -1.24 6.98 -4.94
C ILE A 40 -1.37 5.72 -5.79
N VAL A 41 -2.46 4.97 -5.61
CA VAL A 41 -2.72 3.75 -6.40
C VAL A 41 -2.81 4.07 -7.90
N GLY A 42 -3.27 5.28 -8.26
CA GLY A 42 -3.24 5.78 -9.64
C GLY A 42 -1.84 5.82 -10.27
N ASP A 43 -0.77 5.90 -9.46
CA ASP A 43 0.62 5.89 -9.93
C ASP A 43 1.19 4.48 -10.15
N LEU A 44 0.42 3.42 -9.84
CA LEU A 44 0.85 2.04 -9.98
C LEU A 44 1.46 1.72 -11.35
N PRO A 45 0.88 2.17 -12.49
CA PRO A 45 1.46 1.90 -13.81
C PRO A 45 2.89 2.43 -13.97
N ALA A 46 3.25 3.53 -13.31
CA ALA A 46 4.61 4.09 -13.37
C ALA A 46 5.64 3.28 -12.56
N SER A 47 5.18 2.34 -11.75
CA SER A 47 6.03 1.43 -10.96
C SER A 47 6.24 0.08 -11.65
N LEU A 48 5.60 -0.16 -12.79
CA LEU A 48 5.66 -1.39 -13.55
C LEU A 48 6.49 -1.21 -14.82
N ARG A 49 6.98 -2.32 -15.36
CA ARG A 49 7.69 -2.40 -16.63
C ARG A 49 6.89 -3.26 -17.62
N ALA A 50 7.14 -3.03 -18.90
CA ALA A 50 6.58 -3.89 -19.93
C ALA A 50 7.06 -5.34 -19.71
N GLY A 51 6.10 -6.27 -19.68
CA GLY A 51 6.37 -7.69 -19.40
C GLY A 51 6.06 -8.12 -17.96
N ASP A 52 5.81 -7.19 -17.04
CA ASP A 52 5.34 -7.53 -15.69
C ASP A 52 3.94 -8.15 -15.74
N CYS A 53 3.70 -9.13 -14.85
CA CYS A 53 2.42 -9.82 -14.73
C CYS A 53 1.73 -9.44 -13.42
N LEU A 54 0.55 -8.82 -13.54
CA LEU A 54 -0.33 -8.58 -12.39
C LEU A 54 -1.27 -9.77 -12.22
N VAL A 55 -1.18 -10.43 -11.06
CA VAL A 55 -2.04 -11.55 -10.69
C VAL A 55 -3.10 -11.05 -9.71
N PHE A 56 -4.37 -11.26 -10.05
CA PHE A 56 -5.53 -10.88 -9.23
C PHE A 56 -6.27 -12.14 -8.75
N ASN A 57 -6.99 -12.02 -7.64
CA ASN A 57 -7.82 -13.08 -7.05
C ASN A 57 -9.32 -12.85 -7.31
#